data_AF-A0AAD4QRD6-F1
#
_entry.id   AF-A0AAD4QRD6-F1
#
_cell.length_a   1.000
_cell.length_b   1.000
_cell.length_c   1.000
_cell.angle_alpha   90.00
_cell.angle_beta   90.00
_cell.angle_gamma   90.00
#
_symmetry.space_group_name_H-M   'P 1'
#
loop_
_entity.id
_entity.type
_entity.pdbx_description
1 polymer ?
#
loop_
_entity_poly.entity_id
_entity_poly.type
_entity_poly.pdbx_seq_one_letter_code
_entity_poly.pdbx_strand_id
1 'polypeptide(L)'
;MSLLTATRSRTLRQSLRLLGVSSYTLRVSSPRHTRSVKTEPAYPEHIPLNSFENAFLAVGSAFMSLADPRRADMVAALGETTAGPVLPRLLDHMLESEEGCRILKERPRINTNTIDMAALARLPEGTFGHTYVTWLERCGVTPDTRDPRYRECHDFYHALCGLPVSVEYELALKVFEFANLGLPSAALSVAAVVRLNAAKRERFLSEYVPWALRCGSVARSMITVYWEERWSQDLGELKKELGVWDPPPPKWRKPLSEAKDAAARRTKAESNSQMG
;
A
#
# COMPACT_ATOMS: atom_id res chain seq x y z
N MET A 1 45.34 -30.32 48.61
CA MET A 1 46.41 -31.24 48.18
C MET A 1 46.82 -30.87 46.76
N SER A 2 47.94 -30.15 46.64
CA SER A 2 48.60 -29.83 45.37
C SER A 2 49.83 -30.72 45.22
N LEU A 3 50.10 -31.13 43.95
CA LEU A 3 51.42 -31.27 43.31
C LEU A 3 52.39 -32.31 43.95
N LEU A 4 53.07 -33.22 43.25
CA LEU A 4 53.88 -33.20 42.01
C LEU A 4 54.25 -34.68 41.73
N THR A 5 54.53 -35.15 40.51
CA THR A 5 55.85 -35.27 39.80
C THR A 5 55.74 -36.61 39.02
N ALA A 6 56.36 -36.91 37.86
CA ALA A 6 57.59 -36.47 37.23
C ALA A 6 57.65 -37.00 35.77
N THR A 7 58.25 -36.19 34.88
CA THR A 7 59.36 -36.46 33.89
C THR A 7 59.60 -37.89 33.34
N ARG A 8 60.07 -38.19 32.11
CA ARG A 8 60.77 -37.51 30.98
C ARG A 8 60.89 -38.55 29.83
N SER A 9 60.94 -38.21 28.54
CA SER A 9 62.13 -38.35 27.63
C SER A 9 61.65 -38.24 26.15
N ARG A 10 62.04 -37.20 25.39
CA ARG A 10 63.13 -37.12 24.36
C ARG A 10 63.00 -38.07 23.16
N THR A 11 62.78 -37.51 21.96
CA THR A 11 63.71 -37.59 20.80
C THR A 11 63.29 -36.68 19.62
N LEU A 12 64.30 -36.02 19.03
CA LEU A 12 64.29 -35.27 17.77
C LEU A 12 64.15 -36.18 16.54
N ARG A 13 63.56 -35.69 15.44
CA ARG A 13 64.20 -35.58 14.11
C ARG A 13 63.32 -34.84 13.09
N GLN A 14 63.99 -33.96 12.34
CA GLN A 14 63.54 -33.21 11.17
C GLN A 14 63.27 -34.13 9.96
N SER A 15 62.45 -33.66 9.01
CA SER A 15 62.61 -33.72 7.52
C SER A 15 61.22 -33.53 6.85
N LEU A 16 60.94 -32.38 6.22
CA LEU A 16 61.15 -32.04 4.80
C LEU A 16 59.90 -32.25 3.92
N ARG A 17 59.40 -31.12 3.41
CA ARG A 17 58.78 -30.87 2.09
C ARG A 17 57.69 -31.83 1.61
N LEU A 18 56.45 -31.35 1.63
CA LEU A 18 55.48 -31.65 0.58
C LEU A 18 54.75 -30.37 0.15
N LEU A 19 55.14 -29.93 -1.05
CA LEU A 19 54.34 -29.36 -2.13
C LEU A 19 53.21 -28.39 -1.75
N GLY A 20 53.45 -27.12 -2.11
CA GLY A 20 52.45 -26.09 -2.14
C GLY A 20 51.30 -26.45 -3.06
N VAL A 21 50.09 -26.35 -2.51
CA VAL A 21 48.89 -26.06 -3.28
C VAL A 21 48.54 -24.62 -2.92
N SER A 22 48.83 -23.71 -3.84
CA SER A 22 48.41 -22.32 -3.76
C SER A 22 46.89 -22.28 -3.83
N SER A 23 46.23 -22.30 -2.67
CA SER A 23 44.81 -21.98 -2.57
C SER A 23 44.65 -20.51 -2.93
N TYR A 24 44.45 -20.23 -4.22
CA TYR A 24 43.95 -18.95 -4.67
C TYR A 24 42.55 -18.78 -4.08
N THR A 25 42.48 -18.21 -2.88
CA THR A 25 41.27 -17.57 -2.40
C THR A 25 41.04 -16.39 -3.33
N LEU A 26 40.17 -16.57 -4.31
CA LEU A 26 39.60 -15.46 -5.06
C LEU A 26 38.85 -14.60 -4.02
N ARG A 27 39.54 -13.62 -3.45
CA ARG A 27 38.90 -12.46 -2.85
C ARG A 27 38.13 -11.79 -3.97
N VAL A 28 36.85 -12.13 -4.08
CA VAL A 28 35.86 -11.29 -4.75
C VAL A 28 35.86 -9.98 -3.98
N SER A 29 36.69 -9.05 -4.43
CA SER A 29 36.60 -7.66 -4.01
C SER A 29 35.26 -7.18 -4.51
N SER A 30 34.25 -7.20 -3.62
CA SER A 30 33.01 -6.48 -3.89
C SER A 30 33.39 -5.03 -4.20
N PRO A 31 33.01 -4.49 -5.37
CA PRO A 31 33.22 -3.08 -5.61
C PRO A 31 32.42 -2.36 -4.53
N ARG A 32 33.11 -1.72 -3.59
CA ARG A 32 32.49 -0.73 -2.72
C ARG A 32 32.06 0.38 -3.67
N HIS A 33 30.80 0.37 -4.06
CA HIS A 33 30.17 1.54 -4.65
C HIS A 33 30.20 2.62 -3.56
N THR A 34 31.24 3.44 -3.55
CA THR A 34 31.31 4.64 -2.72
C THR A 34 30.28 5.60 -3.28
N ARG A 35 29.07 5.51 -2.75
CA ARG A 35 27.96 6.38 -3.10
C ARG A 35 28.24 7.77 -2.56
N SER A 36 28.66 8.66 -3.45
CA SER A 36 28.97 10.05 -3.14
C SER A 36 27.70 10.92 -3.15
N VAL A 37 26.72 10.62 -2.31
CA VAL A 37 25.61 11.56 -2.06
C VAL A 37 25.23 11.53 -0.58
N LYS A 38 25.30 12.72 0.04
CA LYS A 38 24.82 12.98 1.40
C LYS A 38 23.30 13.14 1.37
N THR A 39 22.58 12.07 1.61
CA THR A 39 21.15 12.14 1.91
C THR A 39 20.92 11.34 3.17
N GLU A 40 20.40 11.97 4.22
CA GLU A 40 20.08 11.27 5.47
C GLU A 40 18.83 10.39 5.28
N PRO A 41 18.81 9.18 5.85
CA PRO A 41 17.61 8.35 5.89
C PRO A 41 16.47 9.06 6.65
N ALA A 42 15.26 9.10 6.10
CA ALA A 42 14.09 9.65 6.78
C ALA A 42 13.58 8.73 7.93
N TYR A 43 13.93 7.43 7.89
CA TYR A 43 13.61 6.41 8.90
C TYR A 43 14.61 5.23 8.80
N PRO A 44 14.71 4.32 9.80
CA PRO A 44 15.78 3.32 9.91
C PRO A 44 15.96 2.37 8.71
N GLU A 45 14.92 2.17 7.91
CA GLU A 45 14.94 1.33 6.70
C GLU A 45 14.93 2.14 5.39
N HIS A 46 14.93 3.47 5.45
CA HIS A 46 14.89 4.33 4.26
C HIS A 46 16.25 4.29 3.54
N ILE A 47 16.25 3.86 2.28
CA ILE A 47 17.40 4.01 1.39
C ILE A 47 17.26 5.36 0.69
N PRO A 48 18.02 6.39 1.10
CA PRO A 48 17.82 7.71 0.54
C PRO A 48 18.38 7.76 -0.88
N LEU A 49 17.64 8.33 -1.83
CA LEU A 49 17.95 8.38 -3.26
C LEU A 49 18.13 9.84 -3.72
N ASN A 50 19.07 10.10 -4.64
CA ASN A 50 19.17 11.41 -5.27
C ASN A 50 18.04 11.60 -6.31
N SER A 51 17.75 12.84 -6.71
CA SER A 51 16.60 13.13 -7.59
C SER A 51 16.60 12.35 -8.92
N PHE A 52 17.79 12.04 -9.46
CA PHE A 52 17.93 11.25 -10.68
C PHE A 52 17.71 9.75 -10.42
N GLU A 53 18.26 9.21 -9.34
CA GLU A 53 18.04 7.82 -8.91
C GLU A 53 16.57 7.58 -8.54
N ASN A 54 15.92 8.55 -7.88
CA ASN A 54 14.48 8.55 -7.60
C ASN A 54 13.66 8.54 -8.88
N ALA A 55 13.96 9.43 -9.84
CA ALA A 55 13.25 9.46 -11.11
C ALA A 55 13.45 8.17 -11.92
N PHE A 56 14.67 7.61 -11.93
CA PHE A 56 15.00 6.36 -12.60
C PHE A 56 14.30 5.16 -11.95
N LEU A 57 14.28 5.09 -10.61
CA LEU A 57 13.54 4.06 -9.87
C LEU A 57 12.03 4.23 -10.03
N ALA A 58 11.50 5.44 -10.05
CA ALA A 58 10.09 5.70 -10.30
C ALA A 58 9.68 5.21 -11.70
N VAL A 59 10.43 5.58 -12.74
CA VAL A 59 10.19 5.13 -14.12
C VAL A 59 10.37 3.61 -14.24
N GLY A 60 11.42 3.04 -13.66
CA GLY A 60 11.68 1.60 -13.65
C GLY A 60 10.64 0.79 -12.88
N SER A 61 10.13 1.33 -11.77
CA SER A 61 9.08 0.72 -10.95
C SER A 61 7.70 0.84 -11.58
N ALA A 62 7.41 1.95 -12.25
CA ALA A 62 6.25 2.07 -13.11
C ALA A 62 6.32 1.03 -14.24
N PHE A 63 7.47 0.89 -14.93
CA PHE A 63 7.62 -0.09 -16.01
C PHE A 63 7.57 -1.56 -15.52
N MET A 64 8.15 -1.89 -14.35
CA MET A 64 8.10 -3.24 -13.77
C MET A 64 6.72 -3.57 -13.19
N SER A 65 6.03 -2.65 -12.53
CA SER A 65 4.65 -2.89 -12.03
C SER A 65 3.65 -3.04 -13.18
N LEU A 66 3.93 -2.42 -14.33
CA LEU A 66 3.20 -2.66 -15.58
C LEU A 66 3.45 -4.08 -16.13
N ALA A 67 4.66 -4.61 -15.98
CA ALA A 67 5.03 -5.95 -16.44
C ALA A 67 4.55 -7.07 -15.48
N ASP A 68 4.56 -6.85 -14.16
CA ASP A 68 4.02 -7.78 -13.16
C ASP A 68 3.37 -7.04 -11.97
N PRO A 69 2.02 -6.94 -11.92
CA PRO A 69 1.28 -6.32 -10.82
C PRO A 69 1.44 -7.01 -9.45
N ARG A 70 1.97 -8.24 -9.40
CA ARG A 70 2.16 -8.98 -8.14
C ARG A 70 3.37 -8.49 -7.35
N ARG A 71 4.16 -7.60 -7.93
CA ARG A 71 5.28 -6.88 -7.32
C ARG A 71 4.80 -5.62 -6.58
N ALA A 72 4.06 -5.81 -5.48
CA ALA A 72 3.57 -4.72 -4.64
C ALA A 72 4.69 -3.81 -4.09
N ASP A 73 5.91 -4.36 -3.97
CA ASP A 73 7.16 -3.68 -3.65
C ASP A 73 7.47 -2.50 -4.59
N MET A 74 7.19 -2.65 -5.88
CA MET A 74 7.51 -1.61 -6.87
C MET A 74 6.49 -0.46 -6.87
N VAL A 75 5.22 -0.76 -6.54
CA VAL A 75 4.20 0.28 -6.36
C VAL A 75 4.49 1.09 -5.09
N ALA A 76 4.95 0.42 -4.03
CA ALA A 76 5.42 1.06 -2.81
C ALA A 76 6.62 1.99 -3.05
N ALA A 77 7.65 1.50 -3.75
CA ALA A 77 8.83 2.29 -4.11
C ALA A 77 8.47 3.51 -5.00
N LEU A 78 7.55 3.35 -5.96
CA LEU A 78 7.07 4.48 -6.78
C LEU A 78 6.36 5.54 -5.92
N GLY A 79 5.56 5.13 -4.94
CA GLY A 79 4.94 6.03 -3.97
C GLY A 79 5.97 6.81 -3.16
N GLU A 80 6.95 6.11 -2.60
CA GLU A 80 7.99 6.69 -1.72
C GLU A 80 8.93 7.64 -2.48
N THR A 81 9.34 7.28 -3.69
CA THR A 81 10.27 8.09 -4.50
C THR A 81 9.66 9.37 -5.06
N THR A 82 8.32 9.49 -5.07
CA THR A 82 7.62 10.62 -5.71
C THR A 82 6.77 11.47 -4.76
N ALA A 83 6.51 11.01 -3.52
CA ALA A 83 5.68 11.76 -2.57
C ALA A 83 6.35 13.05 -2.05
N GLY A 84 7.68 13.11 -2.00
CA GLY A 84 8.46 14.17 -1.35
C GLY A 84 7.98 15.61 -1.61
N PRO A 85 7.78 16.04 -2.87
CA PRO A 85 7.34 17.41 -3.19
C PRO A 85 5.93 17.76 -2.72
N VAL A 86 5.09 16.77 -2.44
CA VAL A 86 3.66 16.95 -2.15
C VAL A 86 3.35 16.80 -0.65
N LEU A 87 4.23 16.15 0.09
CA LEU A 87 4.10 15.96 1.54
C LEU A 87 3.94 17.28 2.32
N PRO A 88 4.66 18.38 2.05
CA PRO A 88 4.47 19.63 2.77
C PRO A 88 3.04 20.17 2.64
N ARG A 89 2.50 20.19 1.41
CA ARG A 89 1.12 20.63 1.16
C ARG A 89 0.09 19.75 1.87
N LEU A 90 0.30 18.44 1.85
CA LEU A 90 -0.58 17.50 2.55
C LEU A 90 -0.50 17.69 4.08
N LEU A 91 0.68 17.99 4.61
CA LEU A 91 0.86 18.32 6.02
C LEU A 91 0.15 19.64 6.37
N ASP A 92 0.24 20.66 5.52
CA ASP A 92 -0.47 21.93 5.72
C ASP A 92 -1.99 21.69 5.79
N HIS A 93 -2.57 20.95 4.83
CA HIS A 93 -3.98 20.57 4.88
C HIS A 93 -4.36 19.83 6.17
N MET A 94 -3.47 18.97 6.68
CA MET A 94 -3.69 18.25 7.94
C MET A 94 -3.64 19.18 9.15
N LEU A 95 -2.72 20.16 9.17
CA LEU A 95 -2.59 21.12 10.25
C LEU A 95 -3.73 22.16 10.28
N GLU A 96 -4.31 22.46 9.12
CA GLU A 96 -5.49 23.34 9.00
C GLU A 96 -6.81 22.65 9.39
N SER A 97 -6.81 21.32 9.50
CA SER A 97 -7.98 20.50 9.85
C SER A 97 -7.89 20.02 11.30
N GLU A 98 -8.95 20.20 12.09
CA GLU A 98 -9.01 19.66 13.45
C GLU A 98 -8.85 18.13 13.47
N GLU A 99 -9.52 17.41 12.55
CA GLU A 99 -9.34 15.96 12.37
C GLU A 99 -7.92 15.63 11.92
N GLY A 100 -7.34 16.42 11.00
CA GLY A 100 -5.99 16.19 10.49
C GLY A 100 -4.95 16.31 11.60
N CYS A 101 -5.05 17.33 12.45
CA CYS A 101 -4.21 17.50 13.63
C CYS A 101 -4.30 16.30 14.59
N ARG A 102 -5.51 15.80 14.83
CA ARG A 102 -5.72 14.60 15.65
C ARG A 102 -5.03 13.38 15.04
N ILE A 103 -5.18 13.15 13.74
CA ILE A 103 -4.51 12.05 13.04
C ILE A 103 -2.98 12.17 13.14
N LEU A 104 -2.41 13.37 12.98
CA LEU A 104 -0.96 13.58 13.12
C LEU A 104 -0.44 13.24 14.52
N LYS A 105 -1.26 13.54 15.55
CA LYS A 105 -0.93 13.30 16.97
C LYS A 105 -1.11 11.83 17.36
N GLU A 106 -2.27 11.27 17.05
CA GLU A 106 -2.68 9.93 17.47
C GLU A 106 -2.09 8.83 16.59
N ARG A 107 -1.76 9.15 15.33
CA ARG A 107 -1.18 8.24 14.32
C ARG A 107 -1.92 6.90 14.23
N PRO A 108 -3.25 6.92 14.04
CA PRO A 108 -4.04 5.70 13.97
C PRO A 108 -3.59 4.84 12.78
N ARG A 109 -3.60 3.52 13.00
CA ARG A 109 -3.23 2.51 12.01
C ARG A 109 -4.46 1.74 11.58
N ILE A 110 -4.54 1.42 10.29
CA ILE A 110 -5.65 0.67 9.70
C ILE A 110 -5.14 -0.74 9.36
N ASN A 111 -5.48 -1.72 10.19
CA ASN A 111 -5.26 -3.14 9.92
C ASN A 111 -6.21 -4.00 10.77
N THR A 112 -6.23 -5.31 10.52
CA THR A 112 -7.10 -6.24 11.26
C THR A 112 -6.81 -6.33 12.75
N ASN A 113 -5.63 -5.89 13.23
CA ASN A 113 -5.33 -5.86 14.66
C ASN A 113 -5.92 -4.62 15.35
N THR A 114 -6.22 -3.56 14.59
CA THR A 114 -6.77 -2.30 15.13
C THR A 114 -8.25 -2.13 14.86
N ILE A 115 -8.79 -2.85 13.88
CA ILE A 115 -10.20 -2.75 13.45
C ILE A 115 -10.90 -4.09 13.69
N ASP A 116 -11.98 -4.08 14.49
CA ASP A 116 -12.86 -5.24 14.66
C ASP A 116 -13.75 -5.40 13.41
N MET A 117 -13.26 -6.20 12.46
CA MET A 117 -13.96 -6.50 11.21
C MET A 117 -15.32 -7.18 11.44
N ALA A 118 -15.48 -7.95 12.52
CA ALA A 118 -16.75 -8.60 12.84
C ALA A 118 -17.76 -7.58 13.38
N ALA A 119 -17.33 -6.60 14.16
CA ALA A 119 -18.17 -5.48 14.57
C ALA A 119 -18.61 -4.63 13.36
N LEU A 120 -17.69 -4.32 12.44
CA LEU A 120 -18.03 -3.59 11.21
C LEU A 120 -19.05 -4.34 10.35
N ALA A 121 -18.91 -5.67 10.23
CA ALA A 121 -19.85 -6.50 9.49
C ALA A 121 -21.28 -6.48 10.07
N ARG A 122 -21.41 -6.30 11.40
CA ARG A 122 -22.70 -6.22 12.10
C ARG A 122 -23.35 -4.84 12.05
N LEU A 123 -22.66 -3.82 11.54
CA LEU A 123 -23.27 -2.50 11.35
C LEU A 123 -24.41 -2.57 10.33
N PRO A 124 -25.43 -1.68 10.43
CA PRO A 124 -26.52 -1.65 9.47
C PRO A 124 -26.04 -1.49 8.02
N GLU A 125 -26.75 -2.11 7.09
CA GLU A 125 -26.55 -1.88 5.65
C GLU A 125 -26.72 -0.39 5.33
N GLY A 126 -25.87 0.14 4.45
CA GLY A 126 -25.81 1.57 4.14
C GLY A 126 -24.78 2.35 4.97
N THR A 127 -24.30 1.81 6.09
CA THR A 127 -23.17 2.43 6.82
C THR A 127 -21.83 2.21 6.09
N PHE A 128 -20.87 3.10 6.33
CA PHE A 128 -19.54 2.99 5.73
C PHE A 128 -18.81 1.70 6.14
N GLY A 129 -18.85 1.33 7.42
CA GLY A 129 -18.21 0.13 7.94
C GLY A 129 -18.76 -1.15 7.31
N HIS A 130 -20.09 -1.30 7.25
CA HIS A 130 -20.71 -2.44 6.57
C HIS A 130 -20.34 -2.49 5.08
N THR A 131 -20.35 -1.33 4.40
CA THR A 131 -19.96 -1.20 2.99
C THR A 131 -18.51 -1.63 2.78
N TYR A 132 -17.60 -1.23 3.66
CA TYR A 132 -16.18 -1.55 3.58
C TYR A 132 -15.92 -3.06 3.72
N VAL A 133 -16.50 -3.73 4.72
CA VAL A 133 -16.33 -5.20 4.86
C VAL A 133 -16.92 -5.94 3.66
N THR A 134 -18.10 -5.54 3.19
CA THR A 134 -18.74 -6.13 2.01
C THR A 134 -17.92 -5.91 0.74
N TRP A 135 -17.26 -4.75 0.61
CA TRP A 135 -16.32 -4.48 -0.48
C TRP A 135 -15.08 -5.38 -0.41
N LEU A 136 -14.43 -5.48 0.75
CA LEU A 136 -13.24 -6.32 0.95
C LEU A 136 -13.52 -7.77 0.55
N GLU A 137 -14.63 -8.33 1.03
CA GLU A 137 -15.02 -9.70 0.69
C GLU A 137 -15.30 -9.87 -0.80
N ARG A 138 -16.05 -8.94 -1.40
CA ARG A 138 -16.39 -8.99 -2.83
C ARG A 138 -15.14 -8.94 -3.71
N CYS A 139 -14.12 -8.21 -3.28
CA CYS A 139 -12.85 -8.07 -3.98
C CYS A 139 -11.82 -9.16 -3.61
N GLY A 140 -12.02 -9.88 -2.50
CA GLY A 140 -11.07 -10.88 -2.00
C GLY A 140 -9.74 -10.28 -1.54
N VAL A 141 -9.78 -9.12 -0.89
CA VAL A 141 -8.59 -8.39 -0.41
C VAL A 141 -8.64 -8.17 1.11
N THR A 142 -7.48 -7.87 1.73
CA THR A 142 -7.33 -7.61 3.17
C THR A 142 -6.64 -6.25 3.43
N PRO A 143 -6.99 -5.53 4.51
CA PRO A 143 -6.32 -4.29 4.90
C PRO A 143 -4.84 -4.46 5.32
N ASP A 144 -4.37 -5.67 5.64
CA ASP A 144 -3.10 -5.89 6.35
C ASP A 144 -1.82 -5.70 5.52
N THR A 145 -1.93 -5.39 4.24
CA THR A 145 -0.81 -5.41 3.30
C THR A 145 -0.16 -4.06 3.04
N ARG A 146 -0.61 -3.00 3.72
CA ARG A 146 -0.27 -1.61 3.37
C ARG A 146 0.26 -0.83 4.57
N ASP A 147 1.26 -0.01 4.29
CA ASP A 147 1.92 0.94 5.19
C ASP A 147 2.60 1.97 4.28
N PRO A 148 2.60 3.30 4.50
CA PRO A 148 2.01 4.07 5.59
C PRO A 148 0.55 4.48 5.36
N ARG A 149 -0.07 5.14 6.35
CA ARG A 149 -1.52 5.48 6.43
C ARG A 149 -2.17 5.89 5.11
N TYR A 150 -1.55 6.76 4.30
CA TYR A 150 -2.14 7.19 3.04
C TYR A 150 -2.35 6.01 2.05
N ARG A 151 -1.51 4.97 2.12
CA ARG A 151 -1.69 3.70 1.40
C ARG A 151 -2.71 2.81 2.09
N GLU A 152 -2.79 2.82 3.42
CA GLU A 152 -3.79 2.06 4.17
C GLU A 152 -5.23 2.53 3.86
N CYS A 153 -5.44 3.84 3.73
CA CYS A 153 -6.75 4.42 3.38
C CYS A 153 -7.17 4.18 1.92
N HIS A 154 -6.30 3.67 1.06
CA HIS A 154 -6.59 3.50 -0.37
C HIS A 154 -7.84 2.64 -0.62
N ASP A 155 -7.98 1.55 0.13
CA ASP A 155 -9.13 0.64 0.01
C ASP A 155 -10.43 1.31 0.50
N PHE A 156 -10.34 2.30 1.40
CA PHE A 156 -11.50 3.10 1.78
C PHE A 156 -12.02 3.95 0.64
N TYR A 157 -11.15 4.46 -0.22
CA TYR A 157 -11.58 5.25 -1.37
C TYR A 157 -12.28 4.36 -2.40
N HIS A 158 -11.80 3.13 -2.58
CA HIS A 158 -12.51 2.12 -3.36
C HIS A 158 -13.89 1.81 -2.80
N ALA A 159 -13.99 1.55 -1.49
CA ALA A 159 -15.26 1.25 -0.83
C ALA A 159 -16.23 2.45 -0.87
N LEU A 160 -15.74 3.66 -0.60
CA LEU A 160 -16.50 4.91 -0.69
C LEU A 160 -17.06 5.10 -2.11
N CYS A 161 -16.23 4.95 -3.13
CA CYS A 161 -16.65 5.14 -4.53
C CYS A 161 -17.36 3.91 -5.14
N GLY A 162 -17.41 2.78 -4.43
CA GLY A 162 -17.95 1.52 -4.94
C GLY A 162 -17.16 0.95 -6.14
N LEU A 163 -15.86 1.20 -6.23
CA LEU A 163 -15.02 0.79 -7.35
C LEU A 163 -14.35 -0.58 -7.09
N PRO A 164 -14.46 -1.58 -7.99
CA PRO A 164 -13.77 -2.86 -7.82
C PRO A 164 -12.26 -2.77 -8.07
N VAL A 165 -11.53 -3.79 -7.60
CA VAL A 165 -10.08 -3.96 -7.88
C VAL A 165 -9.87 -4.54 -9.28
N SER A 166 -9.87 -3.68 -10.30
CA SER A 166 -9.51 -4.04 -11.68
C SER A 166 -8.74 -2.91 -12.33
N VAL A 167 -7.90 -3.20 -13.34
CA VAL A 167 -7.02 -2.20 -13.99
C VAL A 167 -7.77 -0.92 -14.39
N GLU A 168 -9.00 -1.01 -14.91
CA GLU A 168 -9.81 0.16 -15.29
C GLU A 168 -10.17 1.06 -14.10
N TYR A 169 -10.52 0.45 -12.96
CA TYR A 169 -11.02 1.14 -11.77
C TYR A 169 -9.90 1.59 -10.84
N GLU A 170 -8.81 0.83 -10.81
CA GLU A 170 -7.53 1.26 -10.23
C GLU A 170 -7.05 2.56 -10.88
N LEU A 171 -7.06 2.61 -12.22
CA LEU A 171 -6.67 3.83 -12.93
C LEU A 171 -7.63 4.99 -12.64
N ALA A 172 -8.93 4.75 -12.60
CA ALA A 172 -9.92 5.77 -12.24
C ALA A 172 -9.66 6.33 -10.84
N LEU A 173 -9.39 5.46 -9.87
CA LEU A 173 -9.09 5.88 -8.50
C LEU A 173 -7.75 6.61 -8.40
N LYS A 174 -6.73 6.22 -9.17
CA LYS A 174 -5.44 6.93 -9.22
C LYS A 174 -5.58 8.35 -9.77
N VAL A 175 -6.45 8.58 -10.75
CA VAL A 175 -6.77 9.94 -11.21
C VAL A 175 -7.46 10.74 -10.09
N PHE A 176 -8.35 10.11 -9.32
CA PHE A 176 -9.01 10.74 -8.17
C PHE A 176 -7.99 11.08 -7.07
N GLU A 177 -7.11 10.14 -6.71
CA GLU A 177 -6.04 10.36 -5.73
C GLU A 177 -5.08 11.46 -6.18
N PHE A 178 -4.72 11.51 -7.46
CA PHE A 178 -3.92 12.60 -7.99
C PHE A 178 -4.65 13.95 -7.84
N ALA A 179 -5.93 14.02 -8.19
CA ALA A 179 -6.70 15.26 -8.07
C ALA A 179 -6.90 15.70 -6.61
N ASN A 180 -7.07 14.77 -5.68
CA ASN A 180 -7.37 15.05 -4.28
C ASN A 180 -6.12 15.25 -3.40
N LEU A 181 -5.08 14.45 -3.64
CA LEU A 181 -3.86 14.40 -2.82
C LEU A 181 -2.62 14.93 -3.54
N GLY A 182 -2.67 15.11 -4.86
CA GLY A 182 -1.54 15.58 -5.66
C GLY A 182 -0.42 14.55 -5.88
N LEU A 183 -0.62 13.28 -5.49
CA LEU A 183 0.44 12.26 -5.48
C LEU A 183 0.99 12.01 -6.90
N PRO A 184 2.28 12.27 -7.18
CA PRO A 184 2.81 12.12 -8.54
C PRO A 184 2.87 10.65 -8.99
N SER A 185 3.07 9.70 -8.06
CA SER A 185 2.94 8.26 -8.32
C SER A 185 1.57 7.89 -8.88
N ALA A 186 0.50 8.53 -8.41
CA ALA A 186 -0.84 8.29 -8.90
C ALA A 186 -0.96 8.75 -10.36
N ALA A 187 -0.44 9.93 -10.71
CA ALA A 187 -0.38 10.39 -12.10
C ALA A 187 0.45 9.46 -13.00
N LEU A 188 1.63 9.03 -12.55
CA LEU A 188 2.49 8.13 -13.32
C LEU A 188 1.84 6.76 -13.56
N SER A 189 1.07 6.26 -12.59
CA SER A 189 0.36 4.99 -12.72
C SER A 189 -0.68 4.99 -13.85
N VAL A 190 -1.19 6.16 -14.25
CA VAL A 190 -2.14 6.30 -15.38
C VAL A 190 -1.55 5.84 -16.70
N ALA A 191 -0.22 5.80 -16.84
CA ALA A 191 0.45 5.19 -18.00
C ALA A 191 0.01 3.73 -18.24
N ALA A 192 -0.50 3.03 -17.22
CA ALA A 192 -1.09 1.70 -17.35
C ALA A 192 -2.35 1.64 -18.22
N VAL A 193 -2.91 2.77 -18.65
CA VAL A 193 -4.02 2.85 -19.60
C VAL A 193 -3.77 2.07 -20.89
N VAL A 194 -2.49 1.88 -21.27
CA VAL A 194 -2.09 1.06 -22.42
C VAL A 194 -2.52 -0.41 -22.29
N ARG A 195 -2.75 -0.90 -21.07
CA ARG A 195 -3.21 -2.27 -20.77
C ARG A 195 -4.71 -2.45 -20.94
N LEU A 196 -5.47 -1.37 -21.10
CA LEU A 196 -6.89 -1.42 -21.38
C LEU A 196 -7.14 -1.74 -22.86
N ASN A 197 -8.15 -2.55 -23.13
CA ASN A 197 -8.69 -2.72 -24.49
C ASN A 197 -9.39 -1.44 -24.96
N ALA A 198 -9.70 -1.34 -26.26
CA ALA A 198 -10.25 -0.12 -26.86
C ALA A 198 -11.51 0.40 -26.14
N ALA A 199 -12.50 -0.47 -25.90
CA ALA A 199 -13.75 -0.10 -25.25
C ALA A 199 -13.56 0.40 -23.81
N LYS A 200 -12.69 -0.27 -23.02
CA LYS A 200 -12.38 0.16 -21.66
C LYS A 200 -11.58 1.46 -21.63
N ARG A 201 -10.65 1.64 -22.58
CA ARG A 201 -9.85 2.86 -22.71
C ARG A 201 -10.72 4.05 -23.06
N GLU A 202 -11.61 3.89 -24.04
CA GLU A 202 -12.58 4.92 -24.42
C GLU A 202 -13.40 5.34 -23.21
N ARG A 203 -14.05 4.39 -22.54
CA ARG A 203 -14.84 4.63 -21.34
C ARG A 203 -14.04 5.29 -20.20
N PHE A 204 -12.81 4.81 -19.97
CA PHE A 204 -11.92 5.38 -18.97
C PHE A 204 -11.67 6.88 -19.25
N LEU A 205 -11.33 7.22 -20.50
CA LEU A 205 -11.02 8.59 -20.90
C LEU A 205 -12.26 9.49 -20.96
N SER A 206 -13.41 8.98 -21.42
CA SER A 206 -14.62 9.79 -21.62
C SER A 206 -15.48 9.94 -20.37
N GLU A 207 -15.51 8.95 -19.48
CA GLU A 207 -16.38 8.94 -18.31
C GLU A 207 -15.58 9.06 -17.00
N TYR A 208 -14.60 8.16 -16.78
CA TYR A 208 -13.92 8.07 -15.49
C TYR A 208 -12.91 9.19 -15.24
N VAL A 209 -12.11 9.58 -16.23
CA VAL A 209 -11.13 10.68 -16.07
C VAL A 209 -11.83 12.01 -15.73
N PRO A 210 -12.88 12.47 -16.46
CA PRO A 210 -13.59 13.69 -16.10
C PRO A 210 -14.27 13.62 -14.73
N TRP A 211 -14.83 12.46 -14.37
CA TRP A 211 -15.39 12.26 -13.04
C TRP A 211 -14.31 12.38 -11.97
N ALA A 212 -13.21 11.64 -12.10
CA ALA A 212 -12.17 11.53 -11.09
C ALA A 212 -11.48 12.86 -10.85
N LEU A 213 -11.18 13.62 -11.91
CA LEU A 213 -10.60 14.96 -11.80
C LEU A 213 -11.53 15.92 -11.07
N ARG A 214 -12.81 16.00 -11.48
CA ARG A 214 -13.77 16.91 -10.83
C ARG A 214 -14.04 16.50 -9.39
N CYS A 215 -14.37 15.23 -9.14
CA CYS A 215 -14.70 14.70 -7.83
C CYS A 215 -13.51 14.84 -6.87
N GLY A 216 -12.31 14.41 -7.28
CA GLY A 216 -11.12 14.51 -6.44
C GLY A 216 -10.72 15.95 -6.12
N SER A 217 -10.89 16.89 -7.07
CA SER A 217 -10.54 18.31 -6.87
C SER A 217 -11.48 19.07 -5.94
N VAL A 218 -12.74 18.65 -5.84
CA VAL A 218 -13.78 19.30 -5.02
C VAL A 218 -13.92 18.63 -3.66
N ALA A 219 -13.66 17.32 -3.59
CA ALA A 219 -13.75 16.57 -2.35
C ALA A 219 -12.78 17.13 -1.30
N ARG A 220 -13.17 17.03 -0.02
CA ARG A 220 -12.27 17.27 1.12
C ARG A 220 -10.97 16.50 0.91
N SER A 221 -9.84 17.02 1.38
CA SER A 221 -8.59 16.26 1.27
C SER A 221 -8.69 14.97 2.10
N MET A 222 -8.67 13.81 1.42
CA MET A 222 -8.96 12.51 2.02
C MET A 222 -7.95 12.09 3.10
N ILE A 223 -6.74 12.66 3.08
CA ILE A 223 -5.74 12.44 4.11
C ILE A 223 -6.19 12.96 5.49
N THR A 224 -7.07 13.97 5.50
CA THR A 224 -7.57 14.64 6.72
C THR A 224 -8.75 13.94 7.37
N VAL A 225 -9.26 12.86 6.77
CA VAL A 225 -10.46 12.16 7.24
C VAL A 225 -10.08 11.12 8.30
N TYR A 226 -10.71 11.22 9.48
CA TYR A 226 -10.52 10.24 10.55
C TYR A 226 -11.46 9.04 10.37
N TRP A 227 -11.14 8.19 9.39
CA TRP A 227 -11.96 7.04 8.96
C TRP A 227 -12.41 6.12 10.10
N GLU A 228 -11.56 5.91 11.09
CA GLU A 228 -11.79 5.03 12.24
C GLU A 228 -12.97 5.49 13.11
N GLU A 229 -13.38 6.76 13.00
CA GLU A 229 -14.54 7.33 13.71
C GLU A 229 -15.80 7.35 12.84
N ARG A 230 -15.71 6.98 11.55
CA ARG A 230 -16.82 7.13 10.57
C ARG A 230 -17.55 5.82 10.25
N TRP A 231 -17.22 4.71 10.93
CA TRP A 231 -17.76 3.39 10.58
C TRP A 231 -19.29 3.32 10.57
N SER A 232 -19.94 3.90 11.57
CA SER A 232 -21.40 3.85 11.71
C SER A 232 -22.13 4.95 10.91
N GLN A 233 -21.40 5.85 10.25
CA GLN A 233 -21.99 6.93 9.46
C GLN A 233 -22.64 6.37 8.20
N ASP A 234 -23.82 6.90 7.84
CA ASP A 234 -24.46 6.59 6.56
C ASP A 234 -23.54 6.96 5.39
N LEU A 235 -23.42 6.07 4.40
CA LEU A 235 -22.51 6.24 3.29
C LEU A 235 -22.88 7.44 2.41
N GLY A 236 -24.19 7.71 2.23
CA GLY A 236 -24.68 8.85 1.46
C GLY A 236 -24.38 10.18 2.16
N GLU A 237 -24.60 10.23 3.48
CA GLU A 237 -24.24 11.37 4.30
C GLU A 237 -22.72 11.62 4.31
N LEU A 238 -21.92 10.56 4.47
CA LEU A 238 -20.47 10.64 4.43
C LEU A 238 -19.97 11.17 3.07
N LYS A 239 -20.51 10.66 1.96
CA LYS A 239 -20.21 11.16 0.61
C LYS A 239 -20.53 12.65 0.47
N LYS A 240 -21.71 13.06 0.94
CA LYS A 240 -22.15 14.45 0.89
C LYS A 240 -21.25 15.36 1.73
N GLU A 241 -20.90 14.95 2.94
CA GLU A 241 -19.98 15.69 3.83
C GLU A 241 -18.60 15.84 3.17
N LEU A 242 -18.08 14.78 2.57
CA LEU A 242 -16.77 14.76 1.94
C LEU A 242 -16.73 15.41 0.56
N GLY A 243 -17.87 15.80 -0.01
CA GLY A 243 -17.96 16.33 -1.38
C GLY A 243 -17.66 15.29 -2.47
N VAL A 244 -17.87 14.00 -2.17
CA VAL A 244 -17.66 12.88 -3.09
C VAL A 244 -18.99 12.46 -3.70
N TRP A 245 -19.05 12.30 -5.01
CA TRP A 245 -20.21 11.75 -5.72
C TRP A 245 -19.86 10.49 -6.50
N ASP A 246 -20.89 9.71 -6.83
CA ASP A 246 -20.72 8.39 -7.43
C ASP A 246 -20.02 8.44 -8.79
N PRO A 247 -19.10 7.49 -9.05
CA PRO A 247 -18.50 7.32 -10.36
C PRO A 247 -19.49 6.77 -11.37
N PRO A 248 -19.14 6.79 -12.67
CA PRO A 248 -19.83 5.99 -13.67
C PRO A 248 -19.99 4.53 -13.21
N PRO A 249 -21.17 3.89 -13.39
CA PRO A 249 -21.48 2.59 -12.78
C PRO A 249 -20.44 1.51 -13.11
N PRO A 250 -19.76 0.91 -12.12
CA PRO A 250 -18.72 -0.07 -12.39
C PRO A 250 -19.30 -1.43 -12.81
N LYS A 251 -18.55 -2.13 -13.66
CA LYS A 251 -18.86 -3.51 -14.07
C LYS A 251 -18.17 -4.47 -13.13
N TRP A 252 -18.95 -5.12 -12.28
CA TRP A 252 -18.47 -6.13 -11.36
C TRP A 252 -18.27 -7.47 -12.05
N ARG A 253 -17.14 -8.12 -11.78
CA ARG A 253 -16.96 -9.53 -12.14
C ARG A 253 -17.89 -10.40 -11.28
N LYS A 254 -18.15 -11.63 -11.73
CA LYS A 254 -18.79 -12.64 -10.86
C LYS A 254 -17.97 -12.72 -9.56
N PRO A 255 -18.61 -12.76 -8.38
CA PRO A 255 -17.88 -12.86 -7.13
C PRO A 255 -16.98 -14.10 -7.16
N LEU A 256 -15.75 -13.96 -6.63
CA LEU A 256 -14.86 -15.10 -6.39
C LEU A 256 -15.63 -16.13 -5.55
N SER A 257 -15.38 -17.44 -5.73
CA SER A 257 -16.14 -18.45 -4.97
C SER A 257 -15.99 -18.22 -3.46
N GLU A 258 -14.81 -17.79 -3.02
CA GLU A 258 -14.52 -17.41 -1.64
C GLU A 258 -15.39 -16.24 -1.14
N ALA A 259 -15.64 -15.24 -1.97
CA ALA A 259 -16.53 -14.12 -1.65
C ALA A 259 -18.00 -14.59 -1.54
N LYS A 260 -18.41 -15.53 -2.40
CA LYS A 260 -19.74 -16.16 -2.29
C LYS A 260 -19.85 -17.03 -1.04
N ASP A 261 -18.80 -17.77 -0.72
CA ASP A 261 -18.75 -18.66 0.44
C ASP A 261 -18.73 -17.83 1.74
N ALA A 262 -18.04 -16.69 1.76
CA ALA A 262 -18.07 -15.73 2.87
C ALA A 262 -19.47 -15.12 3.05
N ALA A 263 -20.09 -14.61 1.97
CA ALA A 263 -21.45 -14.09 2.01
C ALA A 263 -22.47 -15.15 2.46
N ALA A 264 -22.36 -16.39 1.97
CA ALA A 264 -23.22 -17.50 2.37
C ALA A 264 -23.03 -17.90 3.85
N ARG A 265 -21.79 -17.85 4.36
CA ARG A 265 -21.50 -18.05 5.79
C ARG A 265 -22.14 -16.96 6.65
N ARG A 266 -22.15 -15.70 6.21
CA ARG A 266 -22.83 -14.60 6.91
C ARG A 266 -24.34 -14.79 6.96
N THR A 267 -24.98 -15.03 5.82
CA THR A 267 -26.44 -15.25 5.78
C THR A 267 -26.85 -16.42 6.69
N LYS A 268 -26.02 -17.46 6.77
CA LYS A 268 -26.24 -18.60 7.67
C LYS A 268 -25.99 -18.27 9.15
N ALA A 269 -25.04 -17.39 9.45
CA ALA A 269 -24.78 -16.93 10.82
C ALA A 269 -25.89 -15.99 11.33
N GLU A 270 -26.37 -15.09 10.47
CA GLU A 270 -27.50 -14.19 10.75
C GLU A 270 -28.79 -14.96 10.98
N SER A 271 -29.10 -15.96 10.13
CA SER A 271 -30.28 -16.82 10.31
C SER A 271 -30.25 -17.63 11.61
N ASN A 272 -29.06 -18.11 12.02
CA ASN A 272 -28.90 -18.84 13.27
C ASN A 272 -29.02 -17.93 14.50
N SER A 273 -28.66 -16.64 14.40
CA SER A 273 -28.80 -15.67 15.49
C SER A 273 -30.24 -15.19 15.71
N GLN A 274 -31.11 -15.32 14.72
CA GLN A 274 -32.54 -14.96 14.81
C GLN A 274 -33.44 -16.12 15.28
N MET A 275 -32.93 -17.36 15.32
CA MET A 275 -33.67 -18.56 15.73
C MET A 275 -33.32 -19.07 17.15
N GLY A 276 -32.36 -18.44 17.84
CA GLY A 276 -31.97 -18.76 19.22
C GLY A 276 -32.32 -17.63 20.17
#